data_AF-A0A920HWD5-F1
#
_entry.id   AF-A0A920HWD5-F1
#
_cell.length_a   1.000
_cell.length_b   1.000
_cell.length_c   1.000
_cell.angle_alpha   90.00
_cell.angle_beta   90.00
_cell.angle_gamma   90.00
#
_symmetry.space_group_name_H-M   'P 1'
#
loop_
_entity.id
_entity.type
_entity.pdbx_description
1 polymer ?
#
loop_
_entity_poly.entity_id
_entity_poly.type
_entity_poly.pdbx_seq_one_letter_code
_entity_poly.pdbx_strand_id
1 'polypeptide(L)' 'MIEIAIDGTAASGKGTLAKKLAKKYGFVHLDTGLLYRKVASELIVKKKTYFYKFRKL' A
#
# COMPACT_ATOMS: atom_id res chain seq x y z
N MET A 1 2.81 -21.56 2.45
CA MET A 1 2.26 -20.50 1.59
C MET A 1 3.45 -19.73 1.01
N ILE A 2 3.42 -19.38 -0.29
CA ILE A 2 4.55 -18.68 -0.94
C ILE A 2 4.20 -17.19 -1.03
N GLU A 3 5.11 -16.34 -0.59
CA GLU A 3 4.99 -14.87 -0.67
C GLU A 3 6.13 -14.31 -1.54
N ILE A 4 5.82 -13.33 -2.37
CA ILE A 4 6.76 -12.75 -3.33
C ILE A 4 6.70 -11.23 -3.20
N ALA A 5 7.81 -10.63 -2.75
CA ALA A 5 7.99 -9.18 -2.75
C ALA A 5 8.50 -8.71 -4.11
N ILE A 6 7.97 -7.58 -4.60
CA ILE A 6 8.37 -6.98 -5.88
C ILE A 6 8.74 -5.52 -5.63
N ASP A 7 10.04 -5.28 -5.53
CA ASP A 7 10.62 -3.96 -5.27
C ASP A 7 11.22 -3.34 -6.54
N GLY A 8 11.37 -2.03 -6.52
CA GLY A 8 11.92 -1.25 -7.63
C GLY A 8 11.71 0.25 -7.43
N THR A 9 12.33 1.06 -8.27
CA THR A 9 12.24 2.52 -8.19
C THR A 9 10.81 3.04 -8.42
N ALA A 10 10.57 4.32 -8.11
CA ALA A 10 9.31 4.97 -8.46
C ALA A 10 9.11 4.93 -9.99
N ALA A 11 7.86 4.75 -10.43
CA ALA A 11 7.48 4.68 -11.85
C ALA A 11 8.11 3.53 -12.69
N SER A 12 8.81 2.57 -12.09
CA SER A 12 9.39 1.41 -12.81
C SER A 12 8.38 0.40 -13.36
N GLY A 13 7.08 0.59 -13.09
CA GLY A 13 6.03 -0.35 -13.51
C GLY A 13 5.85 -1.58 -12.60
N LYS A 14 6.55 -1.65 -11.45
CA LYS A 14 6.50 -2.79 -10.51
C LYS A 14 5.08 -3.24 -10.12
N GLY A 15 4.17 -2.31 -9.81
CA GLY A 15 2.78 -2.64 -9.46
C GLY A 15 2.00 -3.26 -10.63
N THR A 16 2.21 -2.75 -11.84
CA THR A 16 1.60 -3.29 -13.06
C THR A 16 2.10 -4.70 -13.35
N LEU A 17 3.41 -4.94 -13.22
CA LEU A 17 3.99 -6.26 -13.39
C LEU A 17 3.48 -7.24 -12.32
N ALA A 18 3.50 -6.83 -11.05
CA ALA A 18 3.01 -7.62 -9.92
C ALA A 18 1.56 -8.07 -10.10
N LYS A 19 0.67 -7.16 -10.52
CA LYS A 19 -0.74 -7.47 -10.80
C LYS A 19 -0.89 -8.49 -11.95
N LYS A 20 -0.08 -8.37 -13.01
CA LYS A 20 -0.11 -9.31 -14.15
C LYS A 20 0.41 -10.69 -13.74
N LEU A 21 1.51 -10.76 -12.98
CA LEU A 21 2.06 -12.02 -12.46
C LEU A 21 1.05 -12.71 -11.53
N ALA A 22 0.47 -11.97 -10.60
CA ALA A 22 -0.53 -12.52 -9.67
C ALA A 22 -1.72 -13.12 -10.42
N LYS A 23 -2.27 -12.40 -11.43
CA LYS A 23 -3.34 -12.93 -12.28
C LYS A 23 -2.91 -14.18 -13.07
N LYS A 24 -1.70 -14.19 -13.62
CA LYS A 24 -1.18 -15.30 -14.43
C LYS A 24 -1.03 -16.59 -13.62
N TYR A 25 -0.60 -16.49 -12.36
CA TYR A 25 -0.28 -17.63 -11.52
C TYR A 25 -1.30 -17.91 -10.41
N GLY A 26 -2.43 -17.20 -10.39
CA GLY A 26 -3.50 -17.41 -9.40
C GLY A 26 -3.17 -16.92 -7.99
N PHE A 27 -2.26 -15.96 -7.83
CA PHE A 27 -1.92 -15.36 -6.54
C PHE A 27 -2.85 -14.19 -6.20
N VAL A 28 -3.01 -13.93 -4.91
CA VAL A 28 -3.56 -12.67 -4.40
C VAL A 28 -2.53 -11.55 -4.60
N HIS A 29 -2.98 -10.38 -5.04
CA HIS A 29 -2.13 -9.21 -5.23
C HIS A 29 -2.35 -8.17 -4.12
N LEU A 30 -1.28 -7.80 -3.41
CA LEU A 30 -1.26 -6.73 -2.43
C LEU A 30 -0.54 -5.49 -3.00
N ASP A 31 -1.27 -4.36 -3.13
CA ASP A 31 -0.68 -3.07 -3.52
C ASP A 31 -0.36 -2.23 -2.28
N THR A 32 0.88 -2.35 -1.79
CA THR A 32 1.37 -1.59 -0.64
C THR A 32 1.41 -0.09 -0.91
N GLY A 33 1.59 0.33 -2.17
CA GLY A 33 1.58 1.73 -2.56
C GLY A 33 0.22 2.38 -2.35
N LEU A 34 -0.87 1.70 -2.72
CA LEU A 34 -2.23 2.17 -2.44
C LEU A 34 -2.51 2.22 -0.94
N LEU A 35 -2.07 1.21 -0.19
CA LEU A 35 -2.21 1.17 1.26
C LEU A 35 -1.55 2.40 1.91
N TYR A 36 -0.27 2.65 1.62
CA TYR A 36 0.46 3.80 2.16
C TYR A 36 -0.18 5.13 1.78
N ARG A 37 -0.61 5.29 0.52
CA ARG A 37 -1.30 6.51 0.06
C ARG A 37 -2.64 6.72 0.78
N LYS A 38 -3.41 5.65 1.02
CA LYS A 38 -4.68 5.73 1.73
C LYS A 38 -4.45 6.16 3.18
N VAL A 39 -3.50 5.55 3.87
CA VAL A 39 -3.14 5.91 5.24
C VAL A 39 -2.68 7.38 5.31
N ALA A 40 -1.78 7.80 4.42
CA ALA A 40 -1.33 9.19 4.35
C ALA A 40 -2.49 10.17 4.10
N SER A 41 -3.38 9.84 3.16
CA SER A 41 -4.57 10.64 2.87
C SER A 41 -5.48 10.77 4.10
N GLU A 42 -5.70 9.69 4.85
CA GLU A 42 -6.52 9.74 6.05
C GLU A 42 -5.90 10.60 7.15
N LEU A 43 -4.58 10.54 7.34
CA LEU A 43 -3.89 11.38 8.32
C LEU A 43 -3.95 12.86 7.95
N ILE A 44 -3.81 13.19 6.66
CA ILE A 44 -3.87 14.56 6.18
C ILE A 44 -5.30 15.13 6.31
N VAL A 45 -6.31 14.36 5.94
CA VAL A 45 -7.72 14.79 5.97
C VAL A 45 -8.26 14.85 7.41
N LYS A 46 -7.95 13.86 8.25
CA LYS A 46 -8.46 13.75 9.63
C LYS A 46 -7.51 14.35 10.68
N LYS A 47 -6.70 15.33 10.29
CA LYS A 47 -5.56 15.89 11.05
C LYS A 47 -5.89 16.21 12.52
N LYS A 48 -7.05 16.83 12.80
CA LYS A 48 -7.50 17.14 14.18
C LYS A 48 -7.85 15.88 14.98
N THR A 49 -8.61 14.95 14.41
CA THR A 49 -9.08 13.74 15.11
C THR A 49 -7.93 12.83 15.52
N TYR A 50 -6.93 12.63 14.64
CA TYR A 50 -5.75 11.83 14.98
C TYR A 50 -4.85 12.51 16.02
N PHE A 51 -4.67 13.83 15.93
CA PHE A 51 -3.87 14.58 16.90
C PHE A 51 -4.44 14.46 18.33
N TYR A 52 -5.77 14.56 18.50
CA TYR A 52 -6.42 14.38 19.81
C TYR A 52 -6.35 12.93 20.33
N LYS A 53 -6.43 11.93 19.44
CA LYS A 53 -6.33 10.51 19.82
C LYS A 53 -4.92 10.13 20.26
N PHE A 54 -3.89 10.71 19.64
CA PHE A 54 -2.49 10.45 20.00
C PHE A 54 -2.10 11.10 21.34
N ARG A 55 -2.69 12.25 21.70
CA ARG A 55 -2.39 12.94 22.97
C ARG A 55 -3.05 12.33 24.22
N LYS A 56 -3.91 11.32 24.02
CA LYS A 56 -4.59 10.58 25.09
C LYS A 56 -4.02 9.16 25.30
N LEU A 57 -2.99 8.80 24.54
CA LEU A 57 -2.12 7.65 24.78
C LEU A 57 -0.85 8.17 25.46
#